data_AF-A0A4P8IY40-F1
#
_entry.id   AF-A0A4P8IY40-F1
#
_cell.length_a   1.000
_cell.length_b   1.000
_cell.length_c   1.000
_cell.angle_alpha   90.00
_cell.angle_beta   90.00
_cell.angle_gamma   90.00
#
_symmetry.space_group_name_H-M   'P 1'
#
loop_
_entity.id
_entity.type
_entity.pdbx_description
1 polymer ?
#
loop_
_entity_poly.entity_id
_entity_poly.type
_entity_poly.pdbx_seq_one_letter_code
_entity_poly.pdbx_strand_id
1 'polypeptide(L)'
;MDWRFWKTEKRHEEARNWPNDTHESIRQLLGMYQGAGAPPFASWAAPGIAFTPDVEPIARNGAMGYQLALWFWLFAEKHGTIAARMARETFCLLADAAQPSSGDTIDALLDLENRLAHSVEAISAEQRTFRQEGLSVELPVEFFLATGTLRLTPDSPYAGNAGAALQGNDYKLADCFRHATEEALAVFRPMIQAVEFDANSLPNWKWSARPGAAERHLQRRFSNPLFPLHRQMVTAHDVHEARLADNQALQDIRNELTEVSHAFFEKSELPLNWQPYLESYRDRLDRLDERRLIAGGQNASLADAIAALRADILAAWRSEIQKNRHSLATLEQDEARKAERRALLYGCDWTAQLLSHGSVIPPDEVVPALLSESPSELEKAVAGLQAEPRLRETLAHCRAAAHRLVGELRAAGHNVPDMSDKLRILDGTPGQVPA
;
A
#
# COMPACT_ATOMS: atom_id res chain seq x y z
N MET A 1 6.68 10.51 -4.71
CA MET A 1 5.91 11.58 -5.37
C MET A 1 6.10 12.83 -4.54
N ASP A 2 6.62 13.89 -5.14
CA ASP A 2 6.84 15.19 -4.49
C ASP A 2 5.56 16.02 -4.60
N TRP A 3 4.94 16.33 -3.46
CA TRP A 3 3.70 17.11 -3.40
C TRP A 3 4.04 18.59 -3.56
N ARG A 4 4.31 19.05 -4.78
CA ARG A 4 4.69 20.45 -5.06
C ARG A 4 3.49 21.31 -5.40
N PHE A 5 2.70 21.61 -4.38
CA PHE A 5 1.72 22.69 -4.44
C PHE A 5 2.01 23.63 -3.25
N TRP A 6 1.54 24.87 -3.25
CA TRP A 6 1.60 25.81 -2.10
C TRP A 6 2.91 26.63 -1.93
N LYS A 7 3.01 27.74 -2.66
CA LYS A 7 3.77 28.92 -2.21
C LYS A 7 2.79 29.98 -1.70
N THR A 8 2.89 30.35 -0.42
CA THR A 8 2.17 31.50 0.16
C THR A 8 3.02 32.16 1.24
N GLU A 9 2.84 33.47 1.39
CA GLU A 9 3.66 34.40 2.18
C GLU A 9 3.66 34.09 3.68
N LYS A 10 4.81 34.34 4.33
CA LYS A 10 5.03 34.13 5.76
C LYS A 10 4.21 35.13 6.58
N ARG A 11 3.23 34.65 7.36
CA ARG A 11 2.67 35.41 8.50
C ARG A 11 3.55 35.22 9.74
N HIS A 12 3.56 36.23 10.61
CA HIS A 12 4.38 36.28 11.83
C HIS A 12 4.06 35.11 12.78
N GLU A 13 5.12 34.41 13.19
CA GLU A 13 5.10 33.27 14.12
C GLU A 13 4.90 33.77 15.57
N GLU A 14 3.82 33.35 16.22
CA GLU A 14 3.75 33.35 17.68
C GLU A 14 4.61 32.19 18.21
N ALA A 15 5.46 32.45 19.20
CA ALA A 15 6.35 31.46 19.81
C ALA A 15 5.54 30.36 20.53
N ARG A 16 5.10 29.36 19.78
CA ARG A 16 4.52 28.11 20.33
C ARG A 16 5.66 27.11 20.51
N ASN A 17 5.68 26.45 21.68
CA ASN A 17 6.56 25.31 21.90
C ASN A 17 6.01 24.11 21.13
N TRP A 18 6.54 23.88 19.94
CA TRP A 18 6.18 22.71 19.12
C TRP A 18 6.90 21.46 19.64
N PRO A 19 6.23 20.29 19.64
CA PRO A 19 6.87 19.02 19.94
C PRO A 19 7.92 18.68 18.88
N ASN A 20 9.08 18.21 19.35
CA ASN A 20 10.12 17.69 18.47
C ASN A 20 9.98 16.17 18.26
N ASP A 21 9.16 15.50 19.08
CA ASP A 21 8.90 14.07 19.04
C ASP A 21 7.66 13.75 18.19
N THR A 22 7.73 12.69 17.38
CA THR A 22 6.63 12.32 16.47
C THR A 22 5.37 11.96 17.24
N HIS A 23 5.47 11.17 18.30
CA HIS A 23 4.31 10.71 19.04
C HIS A 23 3.63 11.86 19.79
N GLU A 24 4.40 12.76 20.40
CA GLU A 24 3.89 14.01 21.01
C GLU A 24 3.21 14.91 19.97
N SER A 25 3.82 15.08 18.80
CA SER A 25 3.24 15.86 17.70
C SER A 25 1.89 15.28 17.24
N ILE A 26 1.78 13.96 17.10
CA ILE A 26 0.53 13.28 16.76
C ILE A 26 -0.52 13.47 17.86
N ARG A 27 -0.12 13.36 19.15
CA ARG A 27 -1.04 13.61 20.27
C ARG A 27 -1.53 15.06 20.29
N GLN A 28 -0.67 16.03 20.03
CA GLN A 28 -1.08 17.42 19.92
C GLN A 28 -2.04 17.63 18.74
N LEU A 29 -1.76 17.03 17.57
CA LEU A 29 -2.65 17.08 16.41
C LEU A 29 -4.03 16.51 16.75
N LEU A 30 -4.09 15.39 17.46
CA LEU A 30 -5.36 14.78 17.88
C LEU A 30 -6.12 15.69 18.84
N GLY A 31 -5.41 16.29 19.81
CA GLY A 31 -5.98 17.28 20.72
C GLY A 31 -6.54 18.50 19.99
N MET A 32 -5.87 18.97 18.94
CA MET A 32 -6.37 20.05 18.07
C MET A 32 -7.61 19.59 17.28
N TYR A 33 -7.60 18.37 16.74
CA TYR A 33 -8.71 17.82 15.94
C TYR A 33 -9.99 17.59 16.75
N GLN A 34 -9.85 17.08 17.98
CA GLN A 34 -10.98 16.80 18.88
C GLN A 34 -11.40 18.02 19.70
N GLY A 35 -10.51 18.99 19.88
CA GLY A 35 -10.75 20.19 20.68
C GLY A 35 -11.78 21.12 20.04
N ALA A 36 -12.95 21.24 20.68
CA ALA A 36 -13.95 22.23 20.27
C ALA A 36 -13.34 23.65 20.34
N GLY A 37 -13.24 24.31 19.19
CA GLY A 37 -12.68 25.67 19.11
C GLY A 37 -11.15 25.75 18.97
N ALA A 38 -10.44 24.63 18.80
CA ALA A 38 -9.00 24.65 18.58
C ALA A 38 -8.63 24.92 17.09
N PRO A 39 -7.75 25.90 16.80
CA PRO A 39 -7.21 26.06 15.45
C PRO A 39 -6.26 24.90 15.10
N PRO A 40 -6.14 24.52 13.81
CA PRO A 40 -6.78 25.16 12.67
C PRO A 40 -8.20 24.65 12.37
N PHE A 41 -8.64 23.58 13.03
CA PHE A 41 -9.90 22.89 12.71
C PHE A 41 -11.16 23.69 13.06
N ALA A 42 -11.09 24.54 14.08
CA ALA A 42 -12.19 25.45 14.41
C ALA A 42 -12.43 26.53 13.34
N SER A 43 -11.40 26.88 12.57
CA SER A 43 -11.43 27.89 11.50
C SER A 43 -11.66 27.25 10.12
N TRP A 44 -12.54 26.25 10.04
CA TRP A 44 -12.79 25.51 8.80
C TRP A 44 -13.62 26.30 7.76
N ALA A 45 -14.49 27.21 8.22
CA ALA A 45 -15.40 27.96 7.37
C ALA A 45 -14.87 29.37 7.07
N ALA A 46 -14.88 29.77 5.79
CA ALA A 46 -14.52 31.13 5.42
C ALA A 46 -15.56 32.14 5.98
N PRO A 47 -15.13 33.36 6.39
CA PRO A 47 -16.03 34.36 6.94
C PRO A 47 -17.20 34.69 6.00
N GLY A 48 -18.42 34.66 6.53
CA GLY A 48 -19.63 35.00 5.77
C GLY A 48 -20.24 33.86 4.95
N ILE A 49 -19.65 32.66 4.97
CA ILE A 49 -20.23 31.48 4.34
C ILE A 49 -21.14 30.75 5.32
N ALA A 50 -22.38 30.48 4.89
CA ALA A 50 -23.33 29.65 5.61
C ALA A 50 -23.88 28.55 4.69
N PHE A 51 -24.01 27.35 5.27
CA PHE A 51 -24.61 26.18 4.65
C PHE A 51 -25.99 25.92 5.26
N THR A 52 -26.81 25.18 4.55
CA THR A 52 -28.07 24.67 5.08
C THR A 52 -27.78 23.55 6.10
N PRO A 53 -28.68 23.28 7.06
CA PRO A 53 -28.43 22.31 8.13
C PRO A 53 -28.13 20.88 7.66
N ASP A 54 -28.59 20.51 6.47
CA ASP A 54 -28.33 19.22 5.82
C ASP A 54 -26.95 19.14 5.13
N VAL A 55 -26.37 20.29 4.77
CA VAL A 55 -25.06 20.36 4.08
C VAL A 55 -23.93 20.72 5.03
N GLU A 56 -24.20 21.52 6.07
CA GLU A 56 -23.20 22.02 7.01
C GLU A 56 -22.34 20.91 7.65
N PRO A 57 -22.90 19.77 8.13
CA PRO A 57 -22.09 18.69 8.68
C PRO A 57 -21.11 18.09 7.66
N ILE A 58 -21.55 17.96 6.40
CA ILE A 58 -20.73 17.43 5.29
C ILE A 58 -19.62 18.41 4.95
N ALA A 59 -19.95 19.70 4.81
CA ALA A 59 -18.99 20.76 4.53
C ALA A 59 -17.93 20.86 5.63
N ARG A 60 -18.36 20.84 6.90
CA ARG A 60 -17.46 20.87 8.06
C ARG A 60 -16.53 19.66 8.10
N ASN A 61 -17.09 18.45 7.98
CA ASN A 61 -16.31 17.22 8.04
C ASN A 61 -15.34 17.12 6.85
N GLY A 62 -15.76 17.54 5.66
CA GLY A 62 -14.89 17.63 4.48
C GLY A 62 -13.73 18.61 4.70
N ALA A 63 -14.01 19.82 5.20
CA ALA A 63 -12.97 20.82 5.42
C ALA A 63 -11.98 20.38 6.51
N MET A 64 -12.48 19.86 7.63
CA MET A 64 -11.62 19.32 8.70
C MET A 64 -10.82 18.10 8.25
N GLY A 65 -11.43 17.21 7.46
CA GLY A 65 -10.76 16.05 6.87
C GLY A 65 -9.63 16.45 5.94
N TYR A 66 -9.88 17.45 5.08
CA TYR A 66 -8.89 18.02 4.19
C TYR A 66 -7.75 18.71 4.94
N GLN A 67 -8.04 19.48 6.00
CA GLN A 67 -7.01 20.04 6.88
C GLN A 67 -6.16 18.93 7.53
N LEU A 68 -6.79 17.86 8.03
CA LEU A 68 -6.05 16.76 8.62
C LEU A 68 -5.16 16.06 7.58
N ALA A 69 -5.66 15.88 6.34
CA ALA A 69 -4.89 15.34 5.23
C ALA A 69 -3.67 16.22 4.91
N LEU A 70 -3.81 17.55 4.89
CA LEU A 70 -2.70 18.49 4.69
C LEU A 70 -1.56 18.27 5.69
N TRP A 71 -1.86 18.00 6.96
CA TRP A 71 -0.81 17.69 7.95
C TRP A 71 -0.02 16.44 7.54
N PHE A 72 -0.70 15.35 7.17
CA PHE A 72 -0.04 14.10 6.75
C PHE A 72 0.73 14.26 5.44
N TRP A 73 0.26 15.10 4.53
CA TRP A 73 0.96 15.38 3.28
C TRP A 73 2.24 16.19 3.50
N LEU A 74 2.20 17.23 4.35
CA LEU A 74 3.40 17.96 4.77
C LEU A 74 4.38 17.05 5.51
N PHE A 75 3.87 16.16 6.38
CA PHE A 75 4.70 15.17 7.07
C PHE A 75 5.35 14.20 6.08
N ALA A 76 4.61 13.76 5.05
CA ALA A 76 5.13 12.89 4.00
C ALA A 76 6.18 13.58 3.13
N GLU A 77 6.02 14.89 2.86
CA GLU A 77 7.01 15.69 2.13
C GLU A 77 8.33 15.76 2.90
N LYS A 78 8.29 15.96 4.23
CA LYS A 78 9.49 16.06 5.06
C LYS A 78 10.14 14.71 5.36
N HIS A 79 9.34 13.71 5.73
CA HIS A 79 9.84 12.45 6.31
C HIS A 79 9.61 11.21 5.42
N GLY A 80 8.95 11.37 4.29
CA GLY A 80 8.61 10.27 3.38
C GLY A 80 7.26 9.63 3.68
N THR A 81 6.76 8.90 2.69
CA THR A 81 5.39 8.34 2.70
C THR A 81 5.20 7.22 3.72
N ILE A 82 6.25 6.44 4.04
CA ILE A 82 6.18 5.36 5.03
C ILE A 82 6.06 5.94 6.44
N ALA A 83 6.87 6.94 6.77
CA ALA A 83 6.81 7.66 8.03
C ALA A 83 5.43 8.31 8.24
N ALA A 84 4.92 9.01 7.22
CA ALA A 84 3.59 9.61 7.26
C ALA A 84 2.47 8.56 7.42
N ARG A 85 2.59 7.41 6.77
CA ARG A 85 1.64 6.30 6.94
C ARG A 85 1.65 5.77 8.37
N MET A 86 2.83 5.56 8.96
CA MET A 86 2.93 5.14 10.36
C MET A 86 2.36 6.19 11.31
N ALA A 87 2.64 7.47 11.08
CA ALA A 87 2.07 8.57 11.85
C ALA A 87 0.53 8.58 11.78
N ARG A 88 -0.05 8.36 10.59
CA ARG A 88 -1.50 8.23 10.39
C ARG A 88 -2.08 7.02 11.11
N GLU A 89 -1.45 5.86 11.01
CA GLU A 89 -1.88 4.64 11.72
C GLU A 89 -1.88 4.87 13.24
N THR A 90 -0.83 5.50 13.78
CA THR A 90 -0.76 5.88 15.20
C THR A 90 -1.82 6.92 15.57
N PHE A 91 -2.09 7.92 14.73
CA PHE A 91 -3.17 8.89 14.94
C PHE A 91 -4.53 8.20 15.08
N CYS A 92 -4.86 7.28 14.16
CA CYS A 92 -6.11 6.54 14.19
C CYS A 92 -6.20 5.64 15.44
N LEU A 93 -5.11 4.97 15.85
CA LEU A 93 -5.08 4.18 17.08
C LEU A 93 -5.33 5.04 18.34
N LEU A 94 -4.76 6.25 18.38
CA LEU A 94 -4.99 7.18 19.49
C LEU A 94 -6.43 7.71 19.49
N ALA A 95 -6.99 7.99 18.32
CA ALA A 95 -8.39 8.36 18.18
C ALA A 95 -9.31 7.23 18.70
N ASP A 96 -9.08 5.98 18.27
CA ASP A 96 -9.84 4.81 18.74
C ASP A 96 -9.74 4.61 20.26
N ALA A 97 -8.58 4.87 20.85
CA ALA A 97 -8.38 4.81 22.29
C ALA A 97 -9.17 5.89 23.05
N ALA A 98 -9.35 7.08 22.44
CA ALA A 98 -10.13 8.17 23.01
C ALA A 98 -11.65 7.98 22.82
N GLN A 99 -12.06 7.52 21.64
CA GLN A 99 -13.43 7.20 21.30
C GLN A 99 -13.45 5.97 20.37
N PRO A 100 -14.04 4.83 20.80
CA PRO A 100 -14.09 3.62 20.00
C PRO A 100 -14.67 3.89 18.60
N SER A 101 -14.10 3.26 17.56
CA SER A 101 -14.47 3.37 16.14
C SER A 101 -14.26 4.73 15.47
N SER A 102 -13.72 5.72 16.19
CA SER A 102 -13.41 7.03 15.61
C SER A 102 -12.20 6.98 14.68
N GLY A 103 -11.20 6.14 14.98
CA GLY A 103 -10.01 5.94 14.16
C GLY A 103 -10.33 5.38 12.79
N ASP A 104 -11.19 4.36 12.71
CA ASP A 104 -11.64 3.80 11.42
C ASP A 104 -12.44 4.82 10.60
N THR A 105 -13.25 5.65 11.25
CA THR A 105 -14.02 6.72 10.60
C THR A 105 -13.10 7.80 10.02
N ILE A 106 -12.09 8.21 10.80
CA ILE A 106 -11.06 9.17 10.37
C ILE A 106 -10.23 8.59 9.23
N ASP A 107 -9.87 7.31 9.31
CA ASP A 107 -9.09 6.64 8.27
C ASP A 107 -9.86 6.62 6.94
N ALA A 108 -11.16 6.29 6.98
CA ALA A 108 -12.01 6.35 5.80
C ALA A 108 -12.13 7.77 5.21
N LEU A 109 -12.17 8.80 6.05
CA LEU A 109 -12.17 10.20 5.63
C LEU A 109 -10.87 10.58 4.93
N LEU A 110 -9.72 10.25 5.52
CA LEU A 110 -8.41 10.50 4.93
C LEU A 110 -8.20 9.73 3.61
N ASP A 111 -8.75 8.52 3.49
CA ASP A 111 -8.76 7.78 2.22
C ASP A 111 -9.66 8.39 1.17
N LEU A 112 -10.80 8.98 1.55
CA LEU A 112 -11.62 9.75 0.64
C LEU A 112 -10.85 10.98 0.12
N GLU A 113 -10.24 11.76 1.03
CA GLU A 113 -9.47 12.96 0.65
C GLU A 113 -8.29 12.62 -0.26
N ASN A 114 -7.54 11.55 0.05
CA ASN A 114 -6.47 11.09 -0.84
C ASN A 114 -7.01 10.69 -2.21
N ARG A 115 -8.11 9.93 -2.30
CA ARG A 115 -8.71 9.56 -3.60
C ARG A 115 -9.17 10.79 -4.39
N LEU A 116 -9.77 11.77 -3.71
CA LEU A 116 -10.18 13.02 -4.32
C LEU A 116 -8.98 13.78 -4.88
N ALA A 117 -7.93 13.99 -4.09
CA ALA A 117 -6.71 14.66 -4.53
C ALA A 117 -6.10 14.00 -5.79
N HIS A 118 -5.93 12.67 -5.78
CA HIS A 118 -5.40 11.94 -6.94
C HIS A 118 -6.33 12.03 -8.16
N SER A 119 -7.65 12.01 -7.96
CA SER A 119 -8.59 12.17 -9.06
C SER A 119 -8.48 13.55 -9.71
N VAL A 120 -8.26 14.60 -8.92
CA VAL A 120 -8.09 15.96 -9.43
C VAL A 120 -6.76 16.10 -10.17
N GLU A 121 -5.67 15.55 -9.64
CA GLU A 121 -4.36 15.54 -10.30
C GLU A 121 -4.40 14.89 -11.69
N ALA A 122 -5.22 13.86 -11.87
CA ALA A 122 -5.41 13.19 -13.16
C ALA A 122 -6.19 14.02 -14.20
N ILE A 123 -6.89 15.08 -13.80
CA ILE A 123 -7.62 15.98 -14.71
C ILE A 123 -6.62 16.87 -15.45
N SER A 124 -6.64 16.87 -16.79
CA SER A 124 -5.72 17.71 -17.58
C SER A 124 -6.02 19.20 -17.41
N ALA A 125 -5.03 20.06 -17.66
CA ALA A 125 -5.24 21.52 -17.62
C ALA A 125 -6.33 21.98 -18.60
N GLU A 126 -6.47 21.33 -19.77
CA GLU A 126 -7.55 21.66 -20.71
C GLU A 126 -8.93 21.33 -20.13
N GLN A 127 -9.04 20.23 -19.37
CA GLN A 127 -10.28 19.82 -18.72
C GLN A 127 -10.66 20.72 -17.53
N ARG A 128 -9.70 21.45 -16.95
CA ARG A 128 -9.94 22.43 -15.87
C ARG A 128 -10.26 23.83 -16.39
N THR A 129 -10.15 24.05 -17.69
CA THR A 129 -10.28 25.37 -18.31
C THR A 129 -11.65 25.55 -18.96
N PHE A 130 -12.37 26.59 -18.57
CA PHE A 130 -13.71 26.93 -19.05
C PHE A 130 -13.72 28.27 -19.76
N ARG A 131 -14.67 28.46 -20.67
CA ARG A 131 -14.89 29.76 -21.33
C ARG A 131 -16.04 30.51 -20.67
N GLN A 132 -15.73 31.64 -20.05
CA GLN A 132 -16.71 32.57 -19.50
C GLN A 132 -16.56 33.91 -20.20
N GLU A 133 -17.63 34.37 -20.86
CA GLU A 133 -17.67 35.68 -21.56
C GLU A 133 -16.51 35.89 -22.56
N GLY A 134 -16.01 34.82 -23.18
CA GLY A 134 -14.90 34.86 -24.13
C GLY A 134 -13.51 34.78 -23.48
N LEU A 135 -13.41 34.78 -22.15
CA LEU A 135 -12.17 34.57 -21.40
C LEU A 135 -12.01 33.11 -20.98
N SER A 136 -10.76 32.65 -20.99
CA SER A 136 -10.38 31.32 -20.52
C SER A 136 -10.12 31.39 -19.02
N VAL A 137 -10.89 30.65 -18.22
CA VAL A 137 -10.79 30.62 -16.76
C VAL A 137 -10.50 29.19 -16.32
N GLU A 138 -9.39 28.98 -15.62
CA GLU A 138 -9.08 27.70 -14.98
C GLU A 138 -9.71 27.66 -13.60
N LEU A 139 -10.47 26.60 -13.29
CA LEU A 139 -11.03 26.43 -11.96
C LEU A 139 -9.97 25.93 -10.97
N PRO A 140 -9.97 26.45 -9.72
CA PRO A 140 -9.01 26.05 -8.71
C PRO A 140 -9.22 24.59 -8.27
N VAL A 141 -8.17 23.95 -7.74
CA VAL A 141 -8.20 22.54 -7.28
C VAL A 141 -9.27 22.34 -6.20
N GLU A 142 -9.41 23.32 -5.32
CA GLU A 142 -10.39 23.35 -4.23
C GLU A 142 -11.83 23.21 -4.73
N PHE A 143 -12.13 23.70 -5.94
CA PHE A 143 -13.45 23.52 -6.56
C PHE A 143 -13.74 22.05 -6.90
N PHE A 144 -12.76 21.34 -7.46
CA PHE A 144 -12.91 19.93 -7.79
C PHE A 144 -12.96 19.06 -6.54
N LEU A 145 -12.16 19.38 -5.52
CA LEU A 145 -12.23 18.74 -4.22
C LEU A 145 -13.62 18.92 -3.60
N ALA A 146 -14.12 20.16 -3.52
CA ALA A 146 -15.44 20.47 -2.96
C ALA A 146 -16.58 19.73 -3.68
N THR A 147 -16.52 19.72 -5.01
CA THR A 147 -17.47 18.98 -5.84
C THR A 147 -17.42 17.47 -5.54
N GLY A 148 -16.22 16.93 -5.43
CA GLY A 148 -15.98 15.53 -5.10
C GLY A 148 -16.52 15.17 -3.72
N THR A 149 -16.19 15.94 -2.69
CA THR A 149 -16.69 15.76 -1.32
C THR A 149 -18.22 15.73 -1.30
N LEU A 150 -18.88 16.74 -1.89
CA LEU A 150 -20.34 16.79 -1.91
C LEU A 150 -20.97 15.62 -2.66
N ARG A 151 -20.34 15.08 -3.71
CA ARG A 151 -20.94 14.02 -4.54
C ARG A 151 -20.62 12.60 -4.08
N LEU A 152 -19.50 12.40 -3.38
CA LEU A 152 -19.00 11.08 -3.00
C LEU A 152 -19.21 10.74 -1.53
N THR A 153 -19.45 11.72 -0.66
CA THR A 153 -19.79 11.45 0.74
C THR A 153 -21.19 10.82 0.82
N PRO A 154 -21.35 9.61 1.41
CA PRO A 154 -22.62 8.89 1.40
C PRO A 154 -23.81 9.65 2.01
N ASP A 155 -23.55 10.40 3.09
CA ASP A 155 -24.58 11.16 3.82
C ASP A 155 -24.87 12.54 3.20
N SER A 156 -24.24 12.85 2.07
CA SER A 156 -24.47 14.11 1.38
C SER A 156 -25.83 14.13 0.68
N PRO A 157 -26.58 15.25 0.72
CA PRO A 157 -27.81 15.40 -0.06
C PRO A 157 -27.58 15.34 -1.59
N TYR A 158 -26.32 15.41 -2.03
CA TYR A 158 -25.92 15.32 -3.45
C TYR A 158 -25.31 13.98 -3.84
N ALA A 159 -25.25 13.01 -2.92
CA ALA A 159 -24.60 11.73 -3.14
C ALA A 159 -25.18 10.97 -4.34
N GLY A 160 -24.32 10.48 -5.23
CA GLY A 160 -24.70 9.59 -6.34
C GLY A 160 -25.51 10.21 -7.48
N ASN A 161 -25.84 11.51 -7.42
CA ASN A 161 -26.61 12.18 -8.47
C ASN A 161 -25.75 13.16 -9.28
N ALA A 162 -25.04 12.64 -10.29
CA ALA A 162 -24.14 13.41 -11.15
C ALA A 162 -24.81 14.64 -11.82
N GLY A 163 -26.14 14.60 -12.03
CA GLY A 163 -26.90 15.69 -12.66
C GLY A 163 -27.53 16.69 -11.68
N ALA A 164 -27.49 16.44 -10.36
CA ALA A 164 -28.05 17.37 -9.39
C ALA A 164 -27.24 18.68 -9.36
N ALA A 165 -27.95 19.80 -9.43
CA ALA A 165 -27.37 21.11 -9.17
C ALA A 165 -26.93 21.19 -7.71
N LEU A 166 -25.66 21.55 -7.48
CA LEU A 166 -25.08 21.69 -6.14
C LEU A 166 -25.50 23.00 -5.44
N GLN A 167 -26.38 23.79 -6.08
CA GLN A 167 -26.96 25.03 -5.54
C GLN A 167 -25.91 26.06 -5.08
N GLY A 168 -24.72 26.03 -5.69
CA GLY A 168 -23.61 26.89 -5.32
C GLY A 168 -22.84 26.46 -4.07
N ASN A 169 -23.19 25.32 -3.46
CA ASN A 169 -22.49 24.80 -2.27
C ASN A 169 -21.09 24.26 -2.59
N ASP A 170 -20.83 23.89 -3.85
CA ASP A 170 -19.50 23.61 -4.39
C ASP A 170 -18.57 24.83 -4.32
N TYR A 171 -19.02 26.00 -4.76
CA TYR A 171 -18.23 27.23 -4.66
C TYR A 171 -18.01 27.65 -3.21
N LYS A 172 -19.05 27.59 -2.38
CA LYS A 172 -18.94 27.89 -0.94
C LYS A 172 -17.95 26.97 -0.24
N LEU A 173 -18.01 25.67 -0.52
CA LEU A 173 -17.10 24.70 0.09
C LEU A 173 -15.68 24.85 -0.45
N ALA A 174 -15.50 25.21 -1.73
CA ALA A 174 -14.19 25.52 -2.29
C ALA A 174 -13.54 26.71 -1.59
N ASP A 175 -14.31 27.76 -1.30
CA ASP A 175 -13.84 28.91 -0.51
C ASP A 175 -13.48 28.51 0.93
N CYS A 176 -14.26 27.62 1.54
CA CYS A 176 -13.91 27.04 2.84
C CYS A 176 -12.62 26.21 2.77
N PHE A 177 -12.40 25.39 1.74
CA PHE A 177 -11.16 24.62 1.57
C PHE A 177 -9.94 25.52 1.41
N ARG A 178 -10.05 26.59 0.62
CA ARG A 178 -8.99 27.58 0.46
C ARG A 178 -8.67 28.28 1.79
N HIS A 179 -9.69 28.74 2.52
CA HIS A 179 -9.51 29.33 3.84
C HIS A 179 -8.89 28.34 4.84
N ALA A 180 -9.44 27.14 4.91
CA ALA A 180 -8.99 26.07 5.79
C ALA A 180 -7.54 25.67 5.51
N THR A 181 -7.09 25.74 4.24
CA THR A 181 -5.70 25.54 3.83
C THR A 181 -4.79 26.61 4.40
N GLU A 182 -5.15 27.90 4.24
CA GLU A 182 -4.36 29.01 4.76
C GLU A 182 -4.17 28.90 6.28
N GLU A 183 -5.27 28.64 7.01
CA GLU A 183 -5.26 28.46 8.46
C GLU A 183 -4.46 27.21 8.88
N ALA A 184 -4.63 26.10 8.18
CA ALA A 184 -3.89 24.86 8.44
C ALA A 184 -2.40 25.03 8.19
N LEU A 185 -1.98 25.61 7.06
CA LEU A 185 -0.57 25.78 6.72
C LEU A 185 0.15 26.72 7.69
N ALA A 186 -0.53 27.75 8.22
CA ALA A 186 0.03 28.64 9.22
C ALA A 186 0.39 27.91 10.54
N VAL A 187 -0.36 26.85 10.88
CA VAL A 187 -0.15 26.05 12.09
C VAL A 187 0.76 24.85 11.82
N PHE A 188 0.50 24.11 10.75
CA PHE A 188 1.13 22.83 10.49
C PHE A 188 2.54 22.96 9.96
N ARG A 189 2.88 23.98 9.15
CA ARG A 189 4.27 24.16 8.69
C ARG A 189 5.29 24.28 9.83
N PRO A 190 5.12 25.18 10.82
CA PRO A 190 6.08 25.29 11.91
C PRO A 190 6.08 24.04 12.80
N MET A 191 4.92 23.40 13.00
CA MET A 191 4.82 22.12 13.72
C MET A 191 5.62 21.01 13.02
N ILE A 192 5.46 20.85 11.71
CA ILE A 192 6.18 19.86 10.89
C ILE A 192 7.68 20.19 10.80
N GLN A 193 8.05 21.47 10.77
CA GLN A 193 9.45 21.87 10.78
C GLN A 193 10.16 21.47 12.07
N ALA A 194 9.47 21.55 13.22
CA ALA A 194 10.04 21.22 14.53
C ALA A 194 10.14 19.71 14.80
N VAL A 195 9.19 18.91 14.31
CA VAL A 195 9.16 17.46 14.56
C VAL A 195 10.18 16.70 13.71
N GLU A 196 10.90 15.76 14.32
CA GLU A 196 11.68 14.77 13.58
C GLU A 196 11.02 13.39 13.67
N PHE A 197 11.07 12.65 12.57
CA PHE A 197 10.52 11.30 12.55
C PHE A 197 11.46 10.31 13.24
N ASP A 198 10.96 9.68 14.31
CA ASP A 198 11.60 8.53 14.95
C ASP A 198 10.56 7.44 15.21
N ALA A 199 10.70 6.30 14.53
CA ALA A 199 9.80 5.16 14.70
C ALA A 199 9.84 4.58 16.13
N ASN A 200 10.93 4.76 16.89
CA ASN A 200 11.03 4.28 18.27
C ASN A 200 10.10 5.05 19.23
N SER A 201 9.72 6.28 18.87
CA SER A 201 8.78 7.07 19.65
C SER A 201 7.34 6.53 19.59
N LEU A 202 7.03 5.71 18.59
CA LEU A 202 5.68 5.22 18.35
C LEU A 202 5.39 3.98 19.23
N PRO A 203 4.45 4.07 20.19
CA PRO A 203 4.19 2.96 21.10
C PRO A 203 3.43 1.80 20.43
N ASN A 204 2.65 2.10 19.39
CA ASN A 204 1.78 1.14 18.68
C ASN A 204 1.80 1.42 17.17
N TRP A 205 1.59 0.36 16.38
CA TRP A 205 1.47 0.40 14.92
C TRP A 205 0.32 -0.49 14.45
N LYS A 206 -0.14 -0.30 13.21
CA LYS A 206 -1.06 -1.24 12.54
C LYS A 206 -0.29 -2.05 11.51
N TRP A 207 -0.62 -3.32 11.35
CA TRP A 207 -0.04 -4.16 10.28
C TRP A 207 -0.60 -3.78 8.92
N SER A 208 0.24 -3.82 7.87
CA SER A 208 -0.25 -3.68 6.50
C SER A 208 -1.22 -4.82 6.15
N ALA A 209 -2.34 -4.48 5.53
CA ALA A 209 -3.28 -5.48 5.00
C ALA A 209 -2.65 -6.34 3.88
N ARG A 210 -1.73 -5.76 3.11
CA ARG A 210 -0.89 -6.46 2.12
C ARG A 210 0.56 -6.14 2.41
N PRO A 211 1.20 -6.87 3.34
CA PRO A 211 2.59 -6.63 3.71
C PRO A 211 3.52 -7.06 2.58
N GLY A 212 4.67 -6.41 2.48
CA GLY A 212 5.78 -6.93 1.69
C GLY A 212 6.48 -8.07 2.42
N ALA A 213 7.56 -8.58 1.84
CA ALA A 213 8.21 -9.77 2.31
C ALA A 213 8.78 -9.64 3.73
N ALA A 214 9.45 -8.52 4.02
CA ALA A 214 10.07 -8.23 5.29
C ALA A 214 9.01 -8.00 6.38
N GLU A 215 7.99 -7.18 6.11
CA GLU A 215 6.92 -6.92 7.10
C GLU A 215 6.15 -8.21 7.40
N ARG A 216 5.87 -9.02 6.38
CA ARG A 216 5.18 -10.31 6.56
C ARG A 216 5.96 -11.24 7.48
N HIS A 217 7.27 -11.29 7.35
CA HIS A 217 8.08 -12.14 8.23
C HIS A 217 8.11 -11.63 9.69
N LEU A 218 7.98 -10.32 9.91
CA LEU A 218 7.73 -9.78 11.26
C LEU A 218 6.35 -10.22 11.78
N GLN A 219 5.31 -10.17 10.94
CA GLN A 219 3.97 -10.63 11.32
C GLN A 219 3.96 -12.10 11.75
N ARG A 220 4.67 -12.98 11.04
CA ARG A 220 4.79 -14.40 11.42
C ARG A 220 5.39 -14.58 12.81
N ARG A 221 6.40 -13.78 13.15
CA ARG A 221 7.16 -13.89 14.39
C ARG A 221 6.45 -13.28 15.59
N PHE A 222 5.70 -12.21 15.37
CA PHE A 222 5.12 -11.41 16.44
C PHE A 222 4.22 -12.24 17.36
N SER A 223 4.61 -12.31 18.64
CA SER A 223 3.89 -13.08 19.68
C SER A 223 3.63 -14.55 19.33
N ASN A 224 4.49 -15.16 18.50
CA ASN A 224 4.29 -16.52 18.03
C ASN A 224 5.26 -17.51 18.73
N PRO A 225 4.75 -18.49 19.51
CA PRO A 225 5.57 -19.44 20.25
C PRO A 225 6.39 -20.38 19.35
N LEU A 226 6.10 -20.46 18.05
CA LEU A 226 6.93 -21.21 17.08
C LEU A 226 8.35 -20.62 16.95
N PHE A 227 8.55 -19.37 17.36
CA PHE A 227 9.83 -18.68 17.32
C PHE A 227 10.43 -18.53 18.72
N PRO A 228 11.78 -18.42 18.84
CA PRO A 228 12.41 -18.11 20.11
C PRO A 228 11.91 -16.78 20.72
N LEU A 229 11.82 -16.69 22.05
CA LEU A 229 11.22 -15.53 22.74
C LEU A 229 11.79 -14.18 22.29
N HIS A 230 13.12 -14.08 22.11
CA HIS A 230 13.78 -12.85 21.65
C HIS A 230 13.42 -12.43 20.22
N ARG A 231 12.85 -13.35 19.42
CA ARG A 231 12.38 -13.10 18.04
C ARG A 231 10.90 -12.79 17.98
N GLN A 232 10.14 -13.06 19.05
CA GLN A 232 8.70 -12.80 19.11
C GLN A 232 8.39 -11.31 19.33
N MET A 233 9.36 -10.56 19.85
CA MET A 233 9.25 -9.12 20.06
C MET A 233 9.48 -8.39 18.75
N VAL A 234 8.51 -7.56 18.37
CA VAL A 234 8.61 -6.65 17.23
C VAL A 234 8.33 -5.25 17.74
N THR A 235 9.08 -4.27 17.26
CA THR A 235 8.91 -2.85 17.59
C THR A 235 8.38 -2.06 16.39
N ALA A 236 7.89 -0.84 16.62
CA ALA A 236 7.52 0.06 15.53
C ALA A 236 8.72 0.37 14.60
N HIS A 237 9.94 0.43 15.15
CA HIS A 237 11.15 0.59 14.37
C HIS A 237 11.42 -0.59 13.44
N ASP A 238 11.28 -1.84 13.92
CA ASP A 238 11.41 -3.02 13.05
C ASP A 238 10.42 -2.99 11.88
N VAL A 239 9.18 -2.57 12.14
CA VAL A 239 8.14 -2.44 11.11
C VAL A 239 8.46 -1.32 10.13
N HIS A 240 9.01 -0.19 10.60
CA HIS A 240 9.47 0.89 9.73
C HIS A 240 10.56 0.41 8.78
N GLU A 241 11.61 -0.22 9.29
CA GLU A 241 12.72 -0.73 8.49
C GLU A 241 12.27 -1.80 7.50
N ALA A 242 11.39 -2.71 7.92
CA ALA A 242 10.83 -3.71 7.03
C ALA A 242 10.01 -3.08 5.89
N ARG A 243 9.21 -2.06 6.18
CA ARG A 243 8.43 -1.33 5.16
C ARG A 243 9.33 -0.55 4.20
N LEU A 244 10.42 0.04 4.68
CA LEU A 244 11.43 0.68 3.84
C LEU A 244 12.06 -0.34 2.87
N ALA A 245 12.50 -1.49 3.39
CA ALA A 245 13.07 -2.55 2.57
C ALA A 245 12.06 -3.08 1.53
N ASP A 246 10.81 -3.32 1.93
CA ASP A 246 9.74 -3.78 1.04
C ASP A 246 9.42 -2.75 -0.05
N ASN A 247 9.39 -1.45 0.29
CA ASN A 247 9.15 -0.38 -0.67
C ASN A 247 10.32 -0.24 -1.66
N GLN A 248 11.55 -0.29 -1.16
CA GLN A 248 12.76 -0.24 -1.99
C GLN A 248 12.79 -1.40 -2.99
N ALA A 249 12.50 -2.63 -2.54
CA ALA A 249 12.45 -3.80 -3.41
C ALA A 249 11.45 -3.62 -4.57
N LEU A 250 10.26 -3.08 -4.29
CA LEU A 250 9.28 -2.78 -5.35
C LEU A 250 9.72 -1.62 -6.24
N GLN A 251 10.41 -0.62 -5.71
CA GLN A 251 10.92 0.49 -6.49
C GLN A 251 12.04 0.06 -7.45
N ASP A 252 12.93 -0.81 -7.01
CA ASP A 252 13.99 -1.38 -7.86
C ASP A 252 13.39 -2.14 -9.05
N ILE A 253 12.33 -2.92 -8.81
CA ILE A 253 11.62 -3.64 -9.87
C ILE A 253 10.92 -2.67 -10.85
N ARG A 254 10.33 -1.57 -10.34
CA ARG A 254 9.72 -0.53 -11.20
C ARG A 254 10.76 0.15 -12.09
N ASN A 255 11.92 0.49 -11.52
CA ASN A 255 13.00 1.14 -12.26
C ASN A 255 13.51 0.21 -13.36
N GLU A 256 13.78 -1.06 -13.04
CA GLU A 256 14.25 -2.04 -14.03
C GLU A 256 13.18 -2.34 -15.10
N LEU A 257 11.89 -2.41 -14.74
CA LEU A 257 10.81 -2.54 -15.72
C LEU A 257 10.79 -1.35 -16.68
N THR A 258 10.99 -0.13 -16.17
CA THR A 258 11.04 1.09 -16.98
C THR A 258 12.22 1.04 -17.95
N GLU A 259 13.40 0.61 -17.49
CA GLU A 259 14.58 0.41 -18.32
C GLU A 259 14.35 -0.65 -19.40
N VAL A 260 13.76 -1.80 -19.04
CA VAL A 260 13.44 -2.89 -19.98
C VAL A 260 12.41 -2.43 -21.01
N SER A 261 11.37 -1.69 -20.59
CA SER A 261 10.35 -1.11 -21.46
C SER A 261 10.97 -0.13 -22.46
N HIS A 262 11.77 0.83 -21.97
CA HIS A 262 12.45 1.80 -22.82
C HIS A 262 13.37 1.09 -23.83
N ALA A 263 14.20 0.15 -23.39
CA ALA A 263 15.11 -0.58 -24.25
C ALA A 263 14.40 -1.47 -25.29
N PHE A 264 13.17 -1.92 -25.01
CA PHE A 264 12.37 -2.68 -25.97
C PHE A 264 11.80 -1.76 -27.07
N PHE A 265 11.24 -0.61 -26.68
CA PHE A 265 10.60 0.32 -27.62
C PHE A 265 11.58 1.27 -28.35
N GLU A 266 12.82 1.37 -27.91
CA GLU A 266 13.86 2.19 -28.57
C GLU A 266 14.12 1.73 -30.02
N LYS A 267 13.94 0.44 -30.31
CA LYS A 267 14.12 -0.11 -31.66
C LYS A 267 12.79 -0.22 -32.38
N SER A 268 12.65 0.52 -33.48
CA SER A 268 11.45 0.47 -34.33
C SER A 268 11.33 -0.83 -35.14
N GLU A 269 12.44 -1.54 -35.36
CA GLU A 269 12.49 -2.79 -36.12
C GLU A 269 13.22 -3.88 -35.33
N LEU A 270 12.75 -5.12 -35.46
CA LEU A 270 13.41 -6.28 -34.86
C LEU A 270 14.75 -6.56 -35.55
N PRO A 271 15.79 -6.94 -34.81
CA PRO A 271 17.07 -7.28 -35.40
C PRO A 271 16.98 -8.60 -36.18
N LEU A 272 17.92 -8.86 -37.10
CA LEU A 272 17.97 -10.11 -37.88
C LEU A 272 17.96 -11.39 -37.01
N ASN A 273 18.54 -11.32 -35.82
CA ASN A 273 18.50 -12.35 -34.79
C ASN A 273 17.35 -12.12 -33.79
N TRP A 274 16.14 -11.86 -34.30
CA TRP A 274 14.98 -11.50 -33.49
C TRP A 274 14.63 -12.55 -32.42
N GLN A 275 14.84 -13.84 -32.68
CA GLN A 275 14.43 -14.90 -31.75
C GLN A 275 15.22 -14.87 -30.43
N PRO A 276 16.57 -14.94 -30.41
CA PRO A 276 17.35 -14.72 -29.19
C PRO A 276 17.10 -13.34 -28.54
N TYR A 277 16.83 -12.32 -29.36
CA TYR A 277 16.52 -10.99 -28.87
C TYR A 277 15.22 -10.99 -28.03
N LEU A 278 14.10 -11.45 -28.58
CA LEU A 278 12.82 -11.50 -27.85
C LEU A 278 12.84 -12.48 -26.67
N GLU A 279 13.55 -13.62 -26.81
CA GLU A 279 13.73 -14.56 -25.69
C GLU A 279 14.43 -13.89 -24.50
N SER A 280 15.43 -13.05 -24.76
CA SER A 280 16.11 -12.34 -23.68
C SER A 280 15.21 -11.36 -22.91
N TYR A 281 14.27 -10.69 -23.57
CA TYR A 281 13.29 -9.83 -22.90
C TYR A 281 12.25 -10.66 -22.14
N ARG A 282 11.77 -11.76 -22.74
CA ARG A 282 10.85 -12.69 -22.09
C ARG A 282 11.42 -13.22 -20.78
N ASP A 283 12.68 -13.64 -20.79
CA ASP A 283 13.38 -14.13 -19.60
C ASP A 283 13.62 -13.02 -18.56
N ARG A 284 13.90 -11.78 -18.98
CA ARG A 284 13.99 -10.63 -18.07
C ARG A 284 12.65 -10.34 -17.39
N LEU A 285 11.56 -10.37 -18.14
CA LEU A 285 10.21 -10.18 -17.58
C LEU A 285 9.81 -11.33 -16.65
N ASP A 286 10.18 -12.57 -16.97
CA ASP A 286 9.99 -13.72 -16.08
C ASP A 286 10.67 -13.46 -14.73
N ARG A 287 11.93 -13.00 -14.73
CA ARG A 287 12.68 -12.68 -13.51
C ARG A 287 12.09 -11.48 -12.75
N LEU A 288 11.63 -10.45 -13.46
CA LEU A 288 10.98 -9.28 -12.84
C LEU A 288 9.67 -9.68 -12.15
N ASP A 289 8.85 -10.52 -12.80
CA ASP A 289 7.61 -11.00 -12.21
C ASP A 289 7.87 -11.90 -11.00
N GLU A 290 8.86 -12.80 -11.07
CA GLU A 290 9.29 -13.62 -9.94
C GLU A 290 9.76 -12.76 -8.76
N ARG A 291 10.59 -11.73 -9.01
CA ARG A 291 11.02 -10.77 -7.97
C ARG A 291 9.85 -9.98 -7.39
N ARG A 292 8.86 -9.60 -8.20
CA ARG A 292 7.64 -8.92 -7.73
C ARG A 292 6.84 -9.83 -6.81
N LEU A 293 6.67 -11.10 -7.18
CA LEU A 293 5.99 -12.10 -6.35
C LEU A 293 6.72 -12.32 -5.02
N ILE A 294 8.05 -12.40 -5.06
CA ILE A 294 8.91 -12.49 -3.87
C ILE A 294 8.73 -11.27 -2.96
N ALA A 295 8.79 -10.06 -3.52
CA ALA A 295 8.69 -8.81 -2.76
C ALA A 295 7.32 -8.65 -2.06
N GLY A 296 6.25 -9.22 -2.62
CA GLY A 296 4.91 -9.13 -2.05
C GLY A 296 4.36 -7.70 -2.00
N GLY A 297 3.47 -7.44 -1.05
CA GLY A 297 2.90 -6.10 -0.85
C GLY A 297 1.89 -5.65 -1.90
N GLN A 298 1.58 -4.35 -1.89
CA GLN A 298 0.66 -3.74 -2.85
C GLN A 298 1.38 -3.45 -4.18
N ASN A 299 1.31 -4.40 -5.12
CA ASN A 299 2.02 -4.32 -6.39
C ASN A 299 1.15 -4.62 -7.64
N ALA A 300 -0.19 -4.55 -7.52
CA ALA A 300 -1.10 -4.86 -8.63
C ALA A 300 -0.80 -4.07 -9.91
N SER A 301 -0.58 -2.76 -9.82
CA SER A 301 -0.24 -1.93 -10.98
C SER A 301 1.10 -2.31 -11.62
N LEU A 302 2.06 -2.81 -10.83
CA LEU A 302 3.32 -3.31 -11.33
C LEU A 302 3.14 -4.66 -12.04
N ALA A 303 2.27 -5.53 -11.52
CA ALA A 303 1.89 -6.77 -12.20
C ALA A 303 1.22 -6.49 -13.56
N ASP A 304 0.30 -5.53 -13.60
CA ASP A 304 -0.38 -5.12 -14.84
C ASP A 304 0.61 -4.55 -15.86
N ALA A 305 1.57 -3.71 -15.42
CA ALA A 305 2.60 -3.15 -16.29
C ALA A 305 3.55 -4.22 -16.86
N ILE A 306 3.96 -5.20 -16.04
CA ILE A 306 4.76 -6.35 -16.51
C ILE A 306 3.97 -7.18 -17.52
N ALA A 307 2.68 -7.43 -17.24
CA ALA A 307 1.81 -8.20 -18.13
C ALA A 307 1.59 -7.49 -19.47
N ALA A 308 1.40 -6.17 -19.47
CA ALA A 308 1.27 -5.36 -20.67
C ALA A 308 2.52 -5.44 -21.55
N LEU A 309 3.72 -5.21 -20.98
CA LEU A 309 4.96 -5.30 -21.74
C LEU A 309 5.22 -6.73 -22.25
N ARG A 310 4.86 -7.76 -21.47
CA ARG A 310 4.92 -9.15 -21.94
C ARG A 310 4.00 -9.37 -23.14
N ALA A 311 2.79 -8.82 -23.11
CA ALA A 311 1.85 -8.93 -24.21
C ALA A 311 2.40 -8.29 -25.50
N ASP A 312 3.04 -7.13 -25.40
CA ASP A 312 3.67 -6.45 -26.53
C ASP A 312 4.83 -7.26 -27.12
N ILE A 313 5.71 -7.82 -26.27
CA ILE A 313 6.80 -8.70 -26.71
C ILE A 313 6.25 -9.96 -27.39
N LEU A 314 5.22 -10.58 -26.82
CA LEU A 314 4.60 -11.77 -27.42
C LEU A 314 3.86 -11.44 -28.72
N ALA A 315 3.28 -10.24 -28.85
CA ALA A 315 2.68 -9.79 -30.10
C ALA A 315 3.75 -9.67 -31.21
N ALA A 316 4.89 -9.06 -30.91
CA ALA A 316 6.03 -8.99 -31.83
C ALA A 316 6.59 -10.38 -32.19
N TRP A 317 6.62 -11.32 -31.23
CA TRP A 317 7.01 -12.69 -31.53
C TRP A 317 6.02 -13.37 -32.49
N ARG A 318 4.72 -13.28 -32.18
CA ARG A 318 3.65 -13.89 -32.98
C ARG A 318 3.67 -13.37 -34.42
N SER A 319 3.97 -12.09 -34.65
CA SER A 319 4.05 -11.54 -36.02
C SER A 319 5.16 -12.18 -36.87
N GLU A 320 6.30 -12.51 -36.26
CA GLU A 320 7.42 -13.16 -36.97
C GLU A 320 7.13 -14.62 -37.31
N ILE A 321 6.42 -15.34 -36.43
CA ILE A 321 6.12 -16.77 -36.62
C ILE A 321 4.74 -17.06 -37.18
N GLN A 322 3.94 -16.04 -37.53
CA GLN A 322 2.51 -16.17 -37.87
C GLN A 322 2.21 -17.20 -38.98
N LYS A 323 3.14 -17.39 -39.91
CA LYS A 323 2.98 -18.33 -41.04
C LYS A 323 3.22 -19.79 -40.64
N ASN A 324 3.83 -20.04 -39.47
CA ASN A 324 4.13 -21.36 -38.95
C ASN A 324 3.21 -21.70 -37.78
N ARG A 325 2.10 -22.41 -38.08
CA ARG A 325 1.14 -22.87 -37.06
C ARG A 325 1.77 -23.71 -35.95
N HIS A 326 2.77 -24.53 -36.28
CA HIS A 326 3.45 -25.35 -35.29
C HIS A 326 4.23 -24.49 -34.30
N SER A 327 5.01 -23.52 -34.80
CA SER A 327 5.76 -22.59 -33.94
C SER A 327 4.84 -21.74 -33.05
N LEU A 328 3.69 -21.28 -33.56
CA LEU A 328 2.70 -20.58 -32.75
C LEU A 328 2.17 -21.47 -31.61
N ALA A 329 1.78 -22.72 -31.92
CA ALA A 329 1.28 -23.65 -30.91
C ALA A 329 2.34 -23.96 -29.84
N THR A 330 3.61 -24.11 -30.23
CA THR A 330 4.73 -24.30 -29.30
C THR A 330 4.91 -23.11 -28.38
N LEU A 331 4.86 -21.88 -28.91
CA LEU A 331 4.98 -20.66 -28.11
C LEU A 331 3.87 -20.58 -27.05
N GLU A 332 2.60 -20.79 -27.43
CA GLU A 332 1.47 -20.73 -26.49
C GLU A 332 1.55 -21.83 -25.43
N GLN A 333 1.96 -23.05 -25.81
CA GLN A 333 2.14 -24.15 -24.87
C GLN A 333 3.27 -23.84 -23.87
N ASP A 334 4.37 -23.27 -24.33
CA ASP A 334 5.49 -22.87 -23.48
C ASP A 334 5.08 -21.77 -22.49
N GLU A 335 4.31 -20.77 -22.93
CA GLU A 335 3.79 -19.71 -22.06
C GLU A 335 2.81 -20.26 -21.01
N ALA A 336 1.88 -21.14 -21.41
CA ALA A 336 0.95 -21.78 -20.49
C ALA A 336 1.69 -22.61 -19.43
N ARG A 337 2.69 -23.40 -19.84
CA ARG A 337 3.51 -24.21 -18.93
C ARG A 337 4.32 -23.34 -17.96
N LYS A 338 4.91 -22.24 -18.43
CA LYS A 338 5.65 -21.29 -17.58
C LYS A 338 4.71 -20.63 -16.55
N ALA A 339 3.52 -20.21 -16.98
CA ALA A 339 2.53 -19.59 -16.10
C ALA A 339 2.01 -20.58 -15.03
N GLU A 340 1.69 -21.81 -15.40
CA GLU A 340 1.25 -22.86 -14.47
C GLU A 340 2.35 -23.16 -13.43
N ARG A 341 3.58 -23.37 -13.88
CA ARG A 341 4.72 -23.59 -12.98
C ARG A 341 4.93 -22.42 -12.03
N ARG A 342 4.79 -21.18 -12.51
CA ARG A 342 4.92 -19.99 -11.66
C ARG A 342 3.81 -19.91 -10.62
N ALA A 343 2.55 -20.13 -11.02
CA ALA A 343 1.42 -20.13 -10.10
C ALA A 343 1.59 -21.19 -9.00
N LEU A 344 2.14 -22.36 -9.36
CA LEU A 344 2.40 -23.44 -8.41
C LEU A 344 3.53 -23.12 -7.42
N LEU A 345 4.63 -22.51 -7.88
CA LEU A 345 5.80 -22.22 -7.03
C LEU A 345 5.66 -20.93 -6.20
N TYR A 346 5.00 -19.91 -6.75
CA TYR A 346 4.90 -18.58 -6.15
C TYR A 346 3.47 -18.23 -5.70
N GLY A 347 2.54 -19.19 -5.77
CA GLY A 347 1.15 -19.01 -5.32
C GLY A 347 1.00 -18.95 -3.79
N CYS A 348 2.07 -19.26 -3.05
CA CYS A 348 2.17 -19.06 -1.60
C CYS A 348 3.33 -18.13 -1.30
N ASP A 349 3.09 -17.11 -0.47
CA ASP A 349 4.08 -16.10 -0.10
C ASP A 349 5.32 -16.71 0.60
N TRP A 350 5.12 -17.75 1.41
CA TRP A 350 6.23 -18.44 2.07
C TRP A 350 7.17 -19.11 1.05
N THR A 351 6.62 -19.82 0.07
CA THR A 351 7.42 -20.49 -0.97
C THR A 351 8.12 -19.47 -1.85
N ALA A 352 7.44 -18.37 -2.20
CA ALA A 352 8.05 -17.27 -2.95
C ALA A 352 9.31 -16.75 -2.23
N GLN A 353 9.20 -16.46 -0.93
CA GLN A 353 10.32 -15.97 -0.13
C GLN A 353 11.45 -16.99 0.04
N LEU A 354 11.11 -18.27 0.23
CA LEU A 354 12.10 -19.34 0.32
C LEU A 354 12.93 -19.48 -0.97
N LEU A 355 12.30 -19.26 -2.12
CA LEU A 355 12.95 -19.35 -3.43
C LEU A 355 13.77 -18.10 -3.81
N SER A 356 13.77 -17.06 -2.98
CA SER A 356 14.50 -15.82 -3.25
C SER A 356 16.01 -15.95 -2.99
N HIS A 357 16.81 -15.28 -3.82
CA HIS A 357 18.25 -15.13 -3.58
C HIS A 357 18.46 -14.24 -2.34
N GLY A 358 18.98 -14.82 -1.26
CA GLY A 358 19.10 -14.11 0.03
C GLY A 358 17.78 -14.07 0.82
N SER A 359 17.04 -15.19 0.83
CA SER A 359 15.81 -15.42 1.61
C SER A 359 15.65 -14.50 2.81
N VAL A 360 14.54 -13.73 2.81
CA VAL A 360 14.12 -12.88 3.93
C VAL A 360 13.85 -13.71 5.19
N ILE A 361 13.55 -15.00 5.03
CA ILE A 361 13.39 -15.96 6.12
C ILE A 361 14.76 -16.58 6.43
N PRO A 362 15.33 -16.35 7.63
CA PRO A 362 16.52 -17.03 8.09
C PRO A 362 16.37 -18.56 8.09
N PRO A 363 17.44 -19.33 7.85
CA PRO A 363 17.36 -20.80 7.77
C PRO A 363 16.74 -21.49 8.98
N ASP A 364 17.01 -20.99 10.19
CA ASP A 364 16.46 -21.47 11.46
C ASP A 364 14.97 -21.12 11.64
N GLU A 365 14.47 -20.15 10.87
CA GLU A 365 13.11 -19.65 10.93
C GLU A 365 12.21 -20.19 9.81
N VAL A 366 12.77 -20.96 8.86
CA VAL A 366 12.03 -21.55 7.72
C VAL A 366 10.81 -22.36 8.18
N VAL A 367 11.00 -23.25 9.14
CA VAL A 367 9.95 -24.16 9.62
C VAL A 367 8.95 -23.46 10.55
N PRO A 368 9.37 -22.65 11.54
CA PRO A 368 8.47 -21.78 12.27
C PRO A 368 7.60 -20.90 11.35
N ALA A 369 8.20 -20.30 10.32
CA ALA A 369 7.48 -19.48 9.35
C ALA A 369 6.47 -20.30 8.54
N LEU A 370 6.84 -21.50 8.10
CA LEU A 370 5.94 -22.41 7.37
C LEU A 370 4.71 -22.79 8.22
N LEU A 371 4.94 -23.12 9.50
CA LEU A 371 3.88 -23.49 10.43
C LEU A 371 3.04 -22.29 10.90
N SER A 372 3.49 -21.07 10.63
CA SER A 372 2.72 -19.84 10.89
C SER A 372 1.69 -19.56 9.81
N GLU A 373 1.85 -20.13 8.62
CA GLU A 373 0.87 -20.00 7.53
C GLU A 373 -0.44 -20.70 7.87
N SER A 374 -1.54 -20.26 7.27
CA SER A 374 -2.83 -20.94 7.39
C SER A 374 -2.77 -22.34 6.75
N PRO A 375 -3.66 -23.29 7.13
CA PRO A 375 -3.69 -24.61 6.51
C PRO A 375 -3.82 -24.58 4.98
N SER A 376 -4.61 -23.66 4.41
CA SER A 376 -4.77 -23.54 2.96
C SER A 376 -3.51 -23.02 2.25
N GLU A 377 -2.78 -22.08 2.87
CA GLU A 377 -1.48 -21.62 2.35
C GLU A 377 -0.42 -22.71 2.47
N LEU A 378 -0.43 -23.49 3.55
CA LEU A 378 0.45 -24.63 3.72
C LEU A 378 0.23 -25.72 2.66
N GLU A 379 -1.02 -26.00 2.29
CA GLU A 379 -1.34 -26.93 1.19
C GLU A 379 -0.74 -26.47 -0.14
N LYS A 380 -0.84 -25.17 -0.46
CA LYS A 380 -0.20 -24.61 -1.65
C LYS A 380 1.32 -24.75 -1.60
N ALA A 381 1.94 -24.46 -0.46
CA ALA A 381 3.37 -24.60 -0.27
C ALA A 381 3.82 -26.05 -0.47
N VAL A 382 3.12 -27.02 0.14
CA VAL A 382 3.41 -28.45 -0.01
C VAL A 382 3.24 -28.89 -1.46
N ALA A 383 2.15 -28.52 -2.13
CA ALA A 383 1.93 -28.85 -3.53
C ALA A 383 3.06 -28.31 -4.44
N GLY A 384 3.48 -27.05 -4.21
CA GLY A 384 4.58 -26.43 -4.94
C GLY A 384 5.92 -27.14 -4.73
N LEU A 385 6.27 -27.48 -3.49
CA LEU A 385 7.51 -28.19 -3.18
C LEU A 385 7.50 -29.64 -3.69
N GLN A 386 6.36 -30.32 -3.69
CA GLN A 386 6.23 -31.70 -4.18
C GLN A 386 6.39 -31.81 -5.70
N ALA A 387 5.81 -30.85 -6.42
CA ALA A 387 5.81 -30.82 -7.87
C ALA A 387 7.21 -30.57 -8.46
N GLU A 388 8.08 -29.89 -7.71
CA GLU A 388 9.44 -29.55 -8.15
C GLU A 388 10.47 -30.53 -7.55
N PRO A 389 11.07 -31.45 -8.35
CA PRO A 389 11.91 -32.54 -7.83
C PRO A 389 13.06 -32.07 -6.94
N ARG A 390 13.69 -30.93 -7.27
CA ARG A 390 14.80 -30.35 -6.50
C ARG A 390 14.39 -29.84 -5.11
N LEU A 391 13.10 -29.64 -4.85
CA LEU A 391 12.58 -29.12 -3.57
C LEU A 391 12.01 -30.22 -2.65
N ARG A 392 12.00 -31.48 -3.10
CA ARG A 392 11.47 -32.60 -2.31
C ARG A 392 12.27 -32.89 -1.04
N GLU A 393 13.59 -32.68 -1.09
CA GLU A 393 14.44 -32.81 0.09
C GLU A 393 14.13 -31.70 1.12
N THR A 394 13.93 -30.46 0.65
CA THR A 394 13.49 -29.34 1.50
C THR A 394 12.16 -29.65 2.17
N LEU A 395 11.19 -30.23 1.45
CA LEU A 395 9.92 -30.65 2.04
C LEU A 395 10.10 -31.73 3.11
N ALA A 396 10.93 -32.75 2.85
CA ALA A 396 11.21 -33.81 3.82
C ALA A 396 11.86 -33.26 5.09
N HIS A 397 12.80 -32.33 4.95
CA HIS A 397 13.41 -31.62 6.06
C HIS A 397 12.39 -30.81 6.85
N CYS A 398 11.56 -30.02 6.17
CA CYS A 398 10.51 -29.21 6.81
C CYS A 398 9.54 -30.08 7.61
N ARG A 399 9.13 -31.23 7.06
CA ARG A 399 8.25 -32.19 7.74
C ARG A 399 8.88 -32.71 9.04
N ALA A 400 10.11 -33.21 8.99
CA ALA A 400 10.78 -33.77 10.16
C ALA A 400 11.00 -32.71 11.26
N ALA A 401 11.45 -31.52 10.86
CA ALA A 401 11.67 -30.41 11.77
C ALA A 401 10.36 -29.87 12.37
N ALA A 402 9.26 -29.86 11.60
CA ALA A 402 7.95 -29.44 12.07
C ALA A 402 7.43 -30.35 13.19
N HIS A 403 7.51 -31.67 13.00
CA HIS A 403 7.09 -32.63 14.03
C HIS A 403 7.89 -32.46 15.33
N ARG A 404 9.22 -32.26 15.22
CA ARG A 404 10.08 -31.99 16.37
C ARG A 404 9.67 -30.70 17.09
N LEU A 405 9.54 -29.59 16.36
CA LEU A 405 9.19 -28.28 16.94
C LEU A 405 7.82 -28.32 17.64
N VAL A 406 6.82 -28.93 17.00
CA VAL A 406 5.48 -29.08 17.61
C VAL A 406 5.52 -29.99 18.85
N GLY A 407 6.33 -31.04 18.83
CA GLY A 407 6.56 -31.90 20.00
C GLY A 407 7.16 -31.14 21.18
N GLU A 408 8.19 -30.33 20.93
CA GLU A 408 8.83 -29.47 21.93
C GLU A 408 7.85 -28.45 22.52
N LEU A 409 7.03 -27.80 21.67
CA LEU A 409 6.03 -26.83 22.13
C LEU A 409 4.92 -27.44 22.96
N ARG A 410 4.41 -28.62 22.56
CA ARG A 410 3.42 -29.36 23.35
C ARG A 410 3.98 -29.75 24.71
N ALA A 411 5.23 -30.20 24.77
CA ALA A 411 5.90 -30.52 26.03
C ALA A 411 6.09 -29.29 26.93
N ALA A 412 6.33 -28.12 26.33
CA ALA A 412 6.40 -26.83 27.03
C ALA A 412 5.01 -26.26 27.41
N GLY A 413 3.92 -26.93 27.07
CA GLY A 413 2.55 -26.51 27.40
C GLY A 413 1.98 -25.41 26.50
N HIS A 414 2.62 -25.12 25.36
CA HIS A 414 2.10 -24.17 24.39
C HIS A 414 1.05 -24.85 23.49
N ASN A 415 -0.13 -24.26 23.41
CA ASN A 415 -1.18 -24.67 22.48
C ASN A 415 -1.21 -23.71 21.29
N VAL A 416 -0.77 -24.18 20.13
CA VAL A 416 -0.82 -23.42 18.87
C VAL A 416 -1.99 -23.95 18.03
N PRO A 417 -2.88 -23.08 17.50
CA PRO A 417 -4.06 -23.52 16.77
C PRO A 417 -3.69 -24.30 15.50
N ASP A 418 -4.57 -25.20 15.09
CA ASP A 418 -4.52 -25.96 13.82
C ASP A 418 -3.28 -26.84 13.60
N MET A 419 -2.41 -27.04 14.60
CA MET A 419 -1.16 -27.78 14.41
C MET A 419 -1.36 -29.22 13.96
N SER A 420 -2.41 -29.89 14.43
CA SER A 420 -2.72 -31.26 13.99
C SER A 420 -3.04 -31.32 12.50
N ASP A 421 -3.80 -30.36 11.99
CA ASP A 421 -4.10 -30.27 10.55
C ASP A 421 -2.86 -29.89 9.73
N LYS A 422 -2.05 -28.95 10.23
CA LYS A 422 -0.81 -28.55 9.54
C LYS A 422 0.19 -29.70 9.42
N LEU A 423 0.35 -30.52 10.46
CA LEU A 423 1.18 -31.73 10.40
C LEU A 423 0.62 -32.77 9.42
N ARG A 424 -0.71 -32.98 9.42
CA ARG A 424 -1.38 -33.88 8.46
C ARG A 424 -1.14 -33.46 7.00
N ILE A 425 -1.22 -32.16 6.72
CA ILE A 425 -0.92 -31.59 5.38
C ILE A 425 0.55 -31.87 5.01
N LEU A 426 1.49 -31.61 5.92
CA LEU A 426 2.91 -31.86 5.68
C LEU A 426 3.22 -33.34 5.42
N ASP A 427 2.54 -34.25 6.12
CA ASP A 427 2.69 -35.69 5.96
C ASP A 427 2.14 -36.20 4.61
N GLY A 428 1.32 -35.39 3.93
CA GLY A 428 0.77 -35.70 2.62
C GLY A 428 -0.42 -36.67 2.69
N THR A 429 -1.19 -36.63 3.78
CA THR A 429 -2.42 -37.43 3.92
C THR A 429 -3.64 -36.53 3.66
N PRO A 430 -4.11 -36.41 2.41
CA PRO A 430 -5.34 -35.69 2.13
C PRO A 430 -6.54 -36.44 2.73
N GLY A 431 -7.39 -35.73 3.48
CA GLY A 431 -8.80 -36.12 3.64
C GLY A 431 -9.22 -37.00 4.83
N GLN A 432 -8.56 -36.95 5.98
CA GLN A 432 -9.19 -37.42 7.24
C GLN A 432 -9.50 -36.24 8.15
N VAL A 433 -10.74 -35.77 8.06
CA VAL A 433 -11.40 -34.97 9.11
C VAL A 433 -11.52 -35.87 10.35
N PRO A 434 -11.25 -35.39 11.58
CA PRO A 434 -11.50 -36.19 12.77
C PRO A 434 -13.01 -36.46 12.89
N ALA A 435 -13.36 -37.71 13.19
CA ALA A 435 -14.73 -38.12 13.52
C ALA A 435 -15.21 -37.57 14.85
#